data_AF-A0A2M7QUN8-F1
#
_entry.id   AF-A0A2M7QUN8-F1
#
_cell.length_a   1.000
_cell.length_b   1.000
_cell.length_c   1.000
_cell.angle_alpha   90.00
_cell.angle_beta   90.00
_cell.angle_gamma   90.00
#
_symmetry.space_group_name_H-M   'P 1'
#
loop_
_entity.id
_entity.type
_entity.pdbx_description
1 polymer ?
#
loop_
_entity_poly.entity_id
_entity_poly.type
_entity_poly.pdbx_seq_one_letter_code
_entity_poly.pdbx_strand_id
1 'polypeptide(L)'
;EADDTRSSDGIPDQGKFDFGPDALGDHGSWVRVPGDPDYNTEDFYVMQYEAKYDCTGNDDGNTVVECETAGVCTAGSCDADTGLGLDYRDLASYSQANVVATANGAPLVHINQTQSAAACPAGTHLITNKEWLTIARNAELVSTNWTGGSVGSGCLFRGNSGETTCGYNGTDPEYGTSRNARAKFTLSNGSEVYDLSGNVWDWNADTIMGVDKPHNNTGAWVEWTVFDPPGVSTYGTLSY
;
A
#
# COMPACT_ATOMS: atom_id res chain seq x y z
N GLU A 1 12.03 -4.20 42.17
CA GLU A 1 13.44 -4.53 41.92
C GLU A 1 13.66 -4.41 40.43
N ALA A 2 14.53 -3.49 40.00
CA ALA A 2 14.89 -3.33 38.60
C ALA A 2 16.05 -4.28 38.33
N ASP A 3 15.86 -5.23 37.42
CA ASP A 3 16.93 -6.10 36.93
C ASP A 3 17.60 -5.41 35.73
N ASP A 4 18.90 -5.17 35.90
CA ASP A 4 19.83 -4.47 35.00
C ASP A 4 20.57 -5.54 34.19
N THR A 5 20.21 -5.71 32.92
CA THR A 5 20.99 -6.53 31.98
C THR A 5 21.74 -5.64 30.99
N ARG A 6 22.78 -4.96 31.47
CA ARG A 6 23.84 -4.39 30.62
C ARG A 6 24.59 -5.50 29.87
N SER A 7 24.66 -5.38 28.55
CA SER A 7 25.61 -6.06 27.67
C SER A 7 27.07 -5.74 28.08
N SER A 8 27.95 -6.75 28.02
CA SER A 8 29.31 -6.76 28.58
C SER A 8 30.33 -5.85 27.89
N ASP A 9 29.93 -5.11 26.86
CA ASP A 9 30.90 -4.53 25.91
C ASP A 9 30.99 -3.01 26.04
N GLY A 10 30.25 -2.39 26.96
CA GLY A 10 30.35 -0.94 27.26
C GLY A 10 29.94 -0.02 26.10
N ILE A 11 29.50 -0.59 24.98
CA ILE A 11 28.80 0.12 23.91
C ILE A 11 27.33 0.14 24.31
N PRO A 12 26.68 1.31 24.41
CA PRO A 12 25.24 1.35 24.59
C PRO A 12 24.61 0.54 23.46
N ASP A 13 23.82 -0.46 23.81
CA ASP A 13 22.92 -1.11 22.86
C ASP A 13 22.12 0.03 22.21
N GLN A 14 22.49 0.37 20.97
CA GLN A 14 21.68 1.20 20.10
C GLN A 14 20.52 0.28 19.74
N GLY A 15 19.63 0.09 20.72
CA GLY A 15 18.44 -0.71 20.59
C GLY A 15 17.80 -0.33 19.27
N LYS A 16 17.43 -1.35 18.49
CA LYS A 16 16.63 -1.19 17.29
C LYS A 16 15.66 -0.04 17.53
N PHE A 17 15.85 1.07 16.82
CA PHE A 17 14.93 2.19 16.91
C PHE A 17 13.62 1.69 16.30
N ASP A 18 12.78 1.12 17.16
CA ASP A 18 11.41 0.77 16.84
C ASP A 18 10.72 2.12 16.69
N PHE A 19 10.73 2.66 15.47
CA PHE A 19 9.90 3.80 15.10
C PHE A 19 8.46 3.31 15.15
N GLY A 20 7.91 3.21 16.36
CA GLY A 20 6.50 2.96 16.57
C GLY A 20 5.66 4.05 15.89
N PRO A 21 4.37 3.78 15.64
CA PRO A 21 3.46 4.73 14.98
C PRO A 21 3.43 6.10 15.68
N ASP A 22 3.72 6.15 16.98
CA ASP A 22 3.83 7.37 17.79
C ASP A 22 4.92 8.36 17.30
N ALA A 23 5.92 7.89 16.55
CA ALA A 23 6.97 8.73 15.98
C ALA A 23 6.59 9.38 14.64
N LEU A 24 5.50 8.91 14.00
CA LEU A 24 5.07 9.35 12.68
C LEU A 24 3.99 10.44 12.71
N GLY A 25 3.51 10.86 13.89
CA GLY A 25 2.39 11.80 14.04
C GLY A 25 1.04 11.16 13.71
N ASP A 26 -0.07 11.85 14.00
CA ASP A 26 -1.46 11.35 13.84
C ASP A 26 -1.92 11.26 12.36
N HIS A 27 -1.03 10.84 11.46
CA HIS A 27 -1.26 10.77 10.00
C HIS A 27 -1.99 9.48 9.58
N GLY A 28 -2.85 8.94 10.44
CA GLY A 28 -3.63 7.73 10.23
C GLY A 28 -2.96 6.43 10.68
N SER A 29 -3.62 5.30 10.38
CA SER A 29 -3.21 3.98 10.86
C SER A 29 -2.01 3.43 10.10
N TRP A 30 -0.89 3.25 10.78
CA TRP A 30 0.29 2.53 10.29
C TRP A 30 0.35 1.12 10.87
N VAL A 31 0.64 0.13 10.02
CA VAL A 31 0.74 -1.28 10.43
C VAL A 31 2.15 -1.80 10.24
N ARG A 32 2.63 -2.51 11.26
CA ARG A 32 3.94 -3.16 11.22
C ARG A 32 3.89 -4.37 10.29
N VAL A 33 4.82 -4.45 9.35
CA VAL A 33 5.03 -5.57 8.45
C VAL A 33 6.27 -6.34 8.91
N PRO A 34 6.16 -7.64 9.20
CA PRO A 34 7.33 -8.48 9.44
C PRO A 34 8.24 -8.53 8.21
N GLY A 35 9.53 -8.26 8.38
CA GLY A 35 10.52 -8.30 7.30
C GLY A 35 10.73 -9.69 6.70
N ASP A 36 11.32 -9.73 5.51
CA ASP A 36 11.60 -10.97 4.78
C ASP A 36 13.06 -11.00 4.26
N PRO A 37 13.91 -11.92 4.75
CA PRO A 37 15.30 -12.02 4.32
C PRO A 37 15.46 -12.37 2.83
N ASP A 38 14.46 -13.01 2.20
CA ASP A 38 14.53 -13.34 0.76
C ASP A 38 14.44 -12.08 -0.12
N TYR A 39 13.84 -11.01 0.39
CA TYR A 39 13.79 -9.69 -0.26
C TYR A 39 14.76 -8.67 0.35
N ASN A 40 15.52 -9.08 1.37
CA ASN A 40 16.39 -8.21 2.14
C ASN A 40 15.64 -7.00 2.71
N THR A 41 14.47 -7.25 3.30
CA THR A 41 13.67 -6.26 4.03
C THR A 41 13.76 -6.53 5.53
N GLU A 42 13.95 -5.46 6.31
CA GLU A 42 13.75 -5.50 7.76
C GLU A 42 12.26 -5.30 8.07
N ASP A 43 11.90 -5.30 9.36
CA ASP A 43 10.55 -4.88 9.75
C ASP A 43 10.33 -3.42 9.36
N PHE A 44 9.17 -3.12 8.77
CA PHE A 44 8.81 -1.75 8.37
C PHE A 44 7.34 -1.46 8.69
N TYR A 45 6.93 -0.21 8.51
CA TYR A 45 5.54 0.21 8.65
C TYR A 45 4.97 0.61 7.30
N VAL A 46 3.72 0.23 7.04
CA VAL A 46 2.97 0.64 5.86
C VAL A 46 1.64 1.26 6.30
N MET A 47 1.08 2.15 5.49
CA MET A 47 -0.27 2.64 5.70
C MET A 47 -1.26 1.46 5.70
N GLN A 48 -2.16 1.41 6.68
CA GLN A 48 -3.18 0.37 6.80
C GLN A 48 -4.18 0.42 5.65
N TYR A 49 -4.47 1.62 5.17
CA TYR A 49 -5.43 1.93 4.13
C TYR A 49 -4.73 2.73 3.03
N GLU A 50 -5.33 2.80 1.84
CA GLU A 50 -4.90 3.72 0.80
C GLU A 50 -4.76 5.15 1.34
N ALA A 51 -3.80 5.89 0.80
CA ALA A 51 -3.57 7.29 1.16
C ALA A 51 -4.77 8.16 0.77
N LYS A 52 -5.21 8.98 1.70
CA LYS A 52 -6.35 9.90 1.60
C LYS A 52 -5.90 11.29 2.04
N TYR A 53 -6.83 12.24 1.98
CA TYR A 53 -6.56 13.62 2.38
C TYR A 53 -7.57 14.10 3.40
N ASP A 54 -7.06 14.70 4.48
CA ASP A 54 -7.85 15.43 5.47
C ASP A 54 -7.96 16.91 5.05
N CYS A 55 -9.14 17.24 4.51
CA CYS A 55 -9.53 18.57 4.09
C CYS A 55 -10.10 19.40 5.26
N THR A 56 -10.46 18.76 6.37
CA THR A 56 -11.22 19.36 7.47
C THR A 56 -10.42 19.57 8.76
N GLY A 57 -9.24 18.97 8.87
CA GLY A 57 -8.40 19.02 10.06
C GLY A 57 -8.95 18.16 11.20
N ASN A 58 -9.60 17.03 10.88
CA ASN A 58 -10.18 16.10 11.84
C ASN A 58 -9.43 14.76 11.93
N ASP A 59 -8.26 14.66 11.30
CA ASP A 59 -7.40 13.49 11.24
C ASP A 59 -8.07 12.25 10.59
N ASP A 60 -9.09 12.47 9.75
CA ASP A 60 -9.79 11.44 8.97
C ASP A 60 -9.84 11.82 7.48
N GLY A 61 -9.78 10.82 6.60
CA GLY A 61 -9.89 11.05 5.17
C GLY A 61 -11.28 11.58 4.81
N ASN A 62 -11.32 12.59 3.95
CA ASN A 62 -12.56 13.18 3.48
C ASN A 62 -12.95 12.68 2.07
N THR A 63 -14.24 12.71 1.79
CA THR A 63 -14.79 12.54 0.45
C THR A 63 -14.54 13.79 -0.40
N VAL A 64 -14.68 13.65 -1.72
CA VAL A 64 -14.61 14.78 -2.67
C VAL A 64 -15.52 15.94 -2.24
N VAL A 65 -16.79 15.64 -1.90
CA VAL A 65 -17.79 16.65 -1.51
C VAL A 65 -17.43 17.36 -0.21
N GLU A 66 -16.83 16.66 0.74
CA GLU A 66 -16.37 17.27 2.00
C GLU A 66 -15.19 18.21 1.74
N CYS A 67 -14.27 17.84 0.84
CA CYS A 67 -13.16 18.70 0.43
C CYS A 67 -13.62 19.95 -0.32
N GLU A 68 -14.61 19.82 -1.21
CA GLU A 68 -15.27 20.96 -1.86
C GLU A 68 -15.92 21.89 -0.83
N THR A 69 -16.62 21.31 0.16
CA THR A 69 -17.29 22.06 1.23
C THR A 69 -16.29 22.78 2.13
N ALA A 70 -15.13 22.16 2.39
CA ALA A 70 -14.02 22.75 3.12
C ALA A 70 -13.30 23.86 2.32
N GLY A 71 -13.56 23.96 1.01
CA GLY A 71 -12.99 24.99 0.14
C GLY A 71 -11.51 24.78 -0.18
N VAL A 72 -10.99 23.56 -0.06
CA VAL A 72 -9.60 23.24 -0.42
C VAL A 72 -9.40 23.08 -1.94
N CYS A 73 -10.50 23.03 -2.68
CA CYS A 73 -10.59 22.91 -4.13
C CYS A 73 -11.93 23.50 -4.61
N THR A 74 -12.08 23.72 -5.92
CA THR A 74 -13.32 24.34 -6.46
C THR A 74 -14.43 23.29 -6.51
N ALA A 75 -15.68 23.69 -6.22
CA ALA A 75 -16.81 22.78 -6.32
C ALA A 75 -16.94 22.19 -7.74
N GLY A 76 -17.00 20.87 -7.84
CA GLY A 76 -16.98 20.12 -9.09
C GLY A 76 -15.60 20.04 -9.76
N SER A 77 -14.51 20.26 -9.01
CA SER A 77 -13.15 20.18 -9.54
C SER A 77 -12.22 19.26 -8.76
N CYS A 78 -12.68 18.58 -7.71
CA CYS A 78 -11.82 17.72 -6.89
C CYS A 78 -12.01 16.23 -7.17
N ASP A 79 -12.93 15.89 -8.07
CA ASP A 79 -13.08 14.56 -8.60
C ASP A 79 -11.98 14.30 -9.64
N ALA A 80 -11.43 13.08 -9.62
CA ALA A 80 -10.63 12.63 -10.75
C ALA A 80 -11.54 12.57 -11.98
N ASP A 81 -11.04 13.08 -13.12
CA ASP A 81 -11.73 13.15 -14.42
C ASP A 81 -12.41 11.83 -14.89
N THR A 82 -12.18 10.70 -14.21
CA THR A 82 -12.75 9.38 -14.49
C THR A 82 -13.33 8.62 -13.27
N GLY A 83 -13.50 9.21 -12.07
CA GLY A 83 -14.05 8.47 -10.91
C GLY A 83 -14.17 9.25 -9.58
N LEU A 84 -14.69 8.60 -8.53
CA LEU A 84 -14.96 9.20 -7.20
C LEU A 84 -13.72 9.36 -6.29
N GLY A 85 -12.51 9.29 -6.85
CA GLY A 85 -11.28 9.56 -6.11
C GLY A 85 -10.95 11.06 -6.06
N LEU A 86 -10.13 11.47 -5.10
CA LEU A 86 -9.71 12.86 -4.94
C LEU A 86 -8.54 13.15 -5.90
N ASP A 87 -8.71 14.12 -6.81
CA ASP A 87 -7.63 14.55 -7.71
C ASP A 87 -6.62 15.40 -6.94
N TYR A 88 -5.40 14.85 -6.77
CA TYR A 88 -4.29 15.52 -6.10
C TYR A 88 -3.99 16.92 -6.66
N ARG A 89 -4.15 17.12 -7.98
CA ARG A 89 -3.68 18.32 -8.70
C ARG A 89 -4.61 19.52 -8.48
N ASP A 90 -5.85 19.27 -8.08
CA ASP A 90 -6.86 20.30 -7.89
C ASP A 90 -6.95 20.77 -6.42
N LEU A 91 -6.10 20.22 -5.56
CA LEU A 91 -5.93 20.66 -4.17
C LEU A 91 -5.05 21.94 -4.14
N ALA A 92 -5.71 23.10 -4.01
CA ALA A 92 -5.07 24.41 -4.13
C ALA A 92 -4.00 24.71 -3.06
N SER A 93 -3.96 23.93 -1.97
CA SER A 93 -2.98 24.06 -0.89
C SER A 93 -2.60 22.68 -0.35
N TYR A 94 -2.26 21.76 -1.25
CA TYR A 94 -1.80 20.43 -0.89
C TYR A 94 -0.66 20.49 0.14
N SER A 95 -0.82 19.71 1.22
CA SER A 95 0.18 19.53 2.26
C SER A 95 0.34 18.04 2.54
N GLN A 96 1.59 17.56 2.55
CA GLN A 96 1.92 16.19 2.99
C GLN A 96 1.45 15.92 4.42
N ALA A 97 1.33 16.96 5.25
CA ALA A 97 0.84 16.82 6.62
C ALA A 97 -0.65 16.45 6.69
N ASN A 98 -1.40 16.66 5.61
CA ASN A 98 -2.82 16.33 5.55
C ASN A 98 -3.07 14.97 4.89
N VAL A 99 -2.01 14.26 4.48
CA VAL A 99 -2.15 12.89 4.01
C VAL A 99 -2.38 11.99 5.21
N VAL A 100 -3.45 11.20 5.12
CA VAL A 100 -3.89 10.28 6.18
C VAL A 100 -4.19 8.90 5.59
N ALA A 101 -4.07 7.88 6.42
CA ALA A 101 -4.44 6.50 6.08
C ALA A 101 -5.53 5.98 7.03
N THR A 102 -6.77 6.39 6.78
CA THR A 102 -7.92 5.97 7.58
C THR A 102 -8.94 5.19 6.75
N ALA A 103 -9.94 4.61 7.42
CA ALA A 103 -10.97 3.82 6.74
C ALA A 103 -11.85 4.68 5.82
N ASN A 104 -12.14 5.93 6.20
CA ASN A 104 -13.07 6.81 5.48
C ASN A 104 -12.33 7.74 4.52
N GLY A 105 -13.05 8.24 3.52
CA GLY A 105 -12.56 9.23 2.56
C GLY A 105 -12.17 8.65 1.22
N ALA A 106 -12.14 9.53 0.22
CA ALA A 106 -11.76 9.15 -1.13
C ALA A 106 -10.23 8.96 -1.21
N PRO A 107 -9.73 7.90 -1.87
CA PRO A 107 -8.30 7.75 -2.09
C PRO A 107 -7.75 8.89 -2.97
N LEU A 108 -6.50 9.26 -2.72
CA LEU A 108 -5.73 10.16 -3.57
C LEU A 108 -5.39 9.45 -4.88
N VAL A 109 -5.91 9.96 -5.99
CA VAL A 109 -5.76 9.36 -7.33
C VAL A 109 -5.35 10.42 -8.35
N HIS A 110 -5.31 10.03 -9.63
CA HIS A 110 -4.93 10.87 -10.77
C HIS A 110 -3.54 11.52 -10.61
N ILE A 111 -2.67 10.80 -9.93
CA ILE A 111 -1.32 11.20 -9.61
C ILE A 111 -0.35 10.33 -10.41
N ASN A 112 0.78 10.87 -10.86
CA ASN A 112 1.86 10.04 -11.43
C ASN A 112 2.85 9.58 -10.35
N GLN A 113 3.74 8.65 -10.68
CA GLN A 113 4.74 8.12 -9.73
C GLN A 113 5.54 9.20 -9.01
N THR A 114 6.01 10.23 -9.72
CA THR A 114 6.81 11.32 -9.13
C THR A 114 5.99 12.16 -8.16
N GLN A 115 4.75 12.48 -8.53
CA GLN A 115 3.84 13.20 -7.65
C GLN A 115 3.46 12.34 -6.44
N SER A 116 3.28 11.02 -6.61
CA SER A 116 2.99 10.08 -5.53
C SER A 116 4.15 9.98 -4.53
N ALA A 117 5.39 9.90 -5.02
CA ALA A 117 6.57 9.98 -4.15
C ALA A 117 6.68 11.33 -3.42
N ALA A 118 6.30 12.44 -4.08
CA ALA A 118 6.26 13.76 -3.46
C ALA A 118 5.07 13.97 -2.51
N ALA A 119 4.07 13.10 -2.54
CA ALA A 119 2.88 13.16 -1.68
C ALA A 119 3.11 12.45 -0.32
N CYS A 120 4.11 11.57 -0.22
CA CYS A 120 4.41 10.84 1.01
C CYS A 120 4.63 11.78 2.21
N PRO A 121 4.05 11.49 3.39
CA PRO A 121 4.35 12.20 4.64
C PRO A 121 5.84 12.27 4.94
N ALA A 122 6.25 13.28 5.70
CA ALA A 122 7.65 13.45 6.09
C ALA A 122 8.19 12.21 6.82
N GLY A 123 9.37 11.73 6.41
CA GLY A 123 9.99 10.53 7.00
C GLY A 123 9.48 9.21 6.42
N THR A 124 8.63 9.25 5.39
CA THR A 124 8.10 8.07 4.71
C THR A 124 8.48 8.09 3.23
N HIS A 125 8.28 6.97 2.53
CA HIS A 125 8.51 6.84 1.10
C HIS A 125 7.41 6.00 0.45
N LEU A 126 7.31 6.12 -0.87
CA LEU A 126 6.42 5.28 -1.68
C LEU A 126 6.91 3.83 -1.62
N ILE A 127 6.00 2.86 -1.54
CA ILE A 127 6.38 1.45 -1.38
C ILE A 127 7.30 0.97 -2.51
N THR A 128 8.39 0.29 -2.15
CA THR A 128 9.32 -0.36 -3.10
C THR A 128 8.77 -1.72 -3.53
N ASN A 129 9.29 -2.30 -4.62
CA ASN A 129 8.84 -3.63 -5.05
C ASN A 129 9.23 -4.71 -4.04
N LYS A 130 10.35 -4.52 -3.33
CA LYS A 130 10.78 -5.42 -2.25
C LYS A 130 9.79 -5.41 -1.09
N GLU A 131 9.41 -4.22 -0.60
CA GLU A 131 8.42 -4.08 0.48
C GLU A 131 7.06 -4.64 0.07
N TRP A 132 6.59 -4.35 -1.14
CA TRP A 132 5.32 -4.88 -1.65
C TRP A 132 5.33 -6.42 -1.68
N LEU A 133 6.42 -7.02 -2.19
CA LEU A 133 6.58 -8.48 -2.22
C LEU A 133 6.69 -9.07 -0.82
N THR A 134 7.32 -8.39 0.13
CA THR A 134 7.34 -8.81 1.54
C THR A 134 5.92 -8.88 2.13
N ILE A 135 5.08 -7.86 1.89
CA ILE A 135 3.68 -7.90 2.33
C ILE A 135 2.94 -9.06 1.67
N ALA A 136 3.09 -9.22 0.35
CA ALA A 136 2.41 -10.27 -0.41
C ALA A 136 2.82 -11.68 0.06
N ARG A 137 4.12 -11.93 0.28
CA ARG A 137 4.62 -13.21 0.82
C ARG A 137 4.16 -13.46 2.25
N ASN A 138 4.09 -12.42 3.06
CA ASN A 138 3.55 -12.57 4.40
C ASN A 138 2.05 -12.97 4.34
N ALA A 139 1.27 -12.26 3.51
CA ALA A 139 -0.17 -12.49 3.36
C ALA A 139 -0.52 -13.87 2.79
N GLU A 140 0.24 -14.40 1.82
CA GLU A 140 -0.04 -15.72 1.23
C GLU A 140 0.12 -16.87 2.23
N LEU A 141 0.92 -16.69 3.29
CA LEU A 141 1.15 -17.67 4.34
C LEU A 141 0.07 -17.67 5.43
N VAL A 142 -0.90 -16.76 5.37
CA VAL A 142 -1.96 -16.61 6.38
C VAL A 142 -3.28 -17.19 5.87
N SER A 143 -3.79 -18.22 6.54
CA SER A 143 -4.96 -18.99 6.10
C SER A 143 -6.25 -18.19 5.95
N THR A 144 -6.41 -17.10 6.72
CA THR A 144 -7.61 -16.24 6.68
C THR A 144 -7.70 -15.41 5.41
N ASN A 145 -6.61 -15.30 4.65
CA ASN A 145 -6.58 -14.58 3.37
C ASN A 145 -7.00 -15.44 2.17
N TRP A 146 -7.32 -16.72 2.41
CA TRP A 146 -7.71 -17.68 1.38
C TRP A 146 -9.20 -17.96 1.44
N THR A 147 -9.87 -18.00 0.29
CA THR A 147 -11.31 -18.28 0.20
C THR A 147 -11.68 -19.67 0.73
N GLY A 148 -10.73 -20.61 0.74
CA GLY A 148 -10.90 -21.94 1.34
C GLY A 148 -10.55 -22.04 2.83
N GLY A 149 -10.17 -20.93 3.49
CA GLY A 149 -9.84 -20.89 4.92
C GLY A 149 -8.57 -21.65 5.32
N SER A 150 -7.73 -22.00 4.35
CA SER A 150 -6.44 -22.68 4.53
C SER A 150 -5.48 -22.23 3.44
N VAL A 151 -4.19 -22.14 3.76
CA VAL A 151 -3.15 -21.76 2.78
C VAL A 151 -3.20 -22.70 1.58
N GLY A 152 -3.24 -22.13 0.36
CA GLY A 152 -3.35 -22.87 -0.89
C GLY A 152 -4.75 -23.39 -1.22
N SER A 153 -5.76 -23.19 -0.38
CA SER A 153 -7.13 -23.67 -0.61
C SER A 153 -8.01 -22.58 -1.21
N GLY A 154 -8.59 -22.86 -2.38
CA GLY A 154 -9.35 -21.87 -3.14
C GLY A 154 -8.40 -20.87 -3.79
N CYS A 155 -8.55 -19.59 -3.48
CA CYS A 155 -7.70 -18.53 -3.97
C CYS A 155 -7.43 -17.48 -2.89
N LEU A 156 -6.28 -16.84 -3.00
CA LEU A 156 -5.96 -15.65 -2.24
C LEU A 156 -6.95 -14.53 -2.61
N PHE A 157 -7.36 -13.72 -1.64
CA PHE A 157 -8.24 -12.59 -1.89
C PHE A 157 -7.66 -11.64 -2.95
N ARG A 158 -8.53 -11.05 -3.77
CA ARG A 158 -8.15 -10.12 -4.86
C ARG A 158 -8.88 -8.77 -4.75
N GLY A 159 -9.35 -8.45 -3.54
CA GLY A 159 -10.12 -7.26 -3.19
C GLY A 159 -11.14 -6.80 -4.23
N ASN A 160 -11.33 -5.48 -4.32
CA ASN A 160 -12.30 -4.84 -5.19
C ASN A 160 -11.77 -4.77 -6.64
N SER A 161 -11.81 -5.90 -7.35
CA SER A 161 -11.26 -6.04 -8.71
C SER A 161 -12.32 -6.20 -9.80
N GLY A 162 -13.60 -6.14 -9.43
CA GLY A 162 -14.73 -6.44 -10.32
C GLY A 162 -14.96 -7.94 -10.58
N GLU A 163 -14.07 -8.80 -10.06
CA GLU A 163 -14.21 -10.26 -10.08
C GLU A 163 -14.96 -10.73 -8.81
N THR A 164 -15.65 -11.89 -8.84
CA THR A 164 -16.54 -12.29 -7.70
C THR A 164 -16.16 -13.61 -7.01
N THR A 165 -15.25 -14.38 -7.57
CA THR A 165 -14.78 -15.67 -7.02
C THR A 165 -13.77 -15.46 -5.90
N CYS A 166 -12.74 -14.67 -6.17
CA CYS A 166 -11.59 -14.38 -5.32
C CYS A 166 -11.56 -12.91 -4.89
N GLY A 167 -12.14 -12.03 -5.72
CA GLY A 167 -12.38 -10.62 -5.40
C GLY A 167 -13.83 -10.35 -5.01
N TYR A 168 -14.23 -9.10 -5.16
CA TYR A 168 -15.62 -8.67 -5.20
C TYR A 168 -15.77 -7.47 -6.14
N ASN A 169 -17.01 -7.08 -6.38
CA ASN A 169 -17.36 -5.93 -7.21
C ASN A 169 -18.15 -4.93 -6.35
N GLY A 170 -17.42 -4.03 -5.70
CA GLY A 170 -17.96 -2.96 -4.85
C GLY A 170 -18.12 -1.65 -5.61
N THR A 171 -18.27 -0.56 -4.87
CA THR A 171 -18.14 0.80 -5.41
C THR A 171 -16.70 1.03 -5.91
N ASP A 172 -16.47 1.87 -6.90
CA ASP A 172 -15.14 2.13 -7.46
C ASP A 172 -14.83 3.65 -7.46
N PRO A 173 -13.94 4.15 -6.58
CA PRO A 173 -13.31 3.46 -5.44
C PRO A 173 -14.27 3.21 -4.26
N GLU A 174 -13.95 2.22 -3.43
CA GLU A 174 -14.63 1.87 -2.18
C GLU A 174 -13.84 2.36 -0.96
N TYR A 175 -14.53 2.83 0.06
CA TYR A 175 -13.97 3.23 1.35
C TYR A 175 -14.99 2.99 2.48
N GLY A 176 -14.59 3.25 3.71
CA GLY A 176 -15.38 3.10 4.93
C GLY A 176 -15.11 1.80 5.68
N THR A 177 -15.82 1.64 6.80
CA THR A 177 -15.63 0.50 7.73
C THR A 177 -16.43 -0.75 7.35
N SER A 178 -17.40 -0.62 6.44
CA SER A 178 -18.33 -1.69 6.05
C SER A 178 -17.95 -2.37 4.73
N ARG A 179 -16.65 -2.41 4.42
CA ARG A 179 -16.10 -3.04 3.21
C ARG A 179 -16.17 -4.56 3.27
N ASN A 180 -16.10 -5.18 2.10
CA ASN A 180 -16.04 -6.63 2.00
C ASN A 180 -14.84 -7.19 2.78
N ALA A 181 -14.99 -8.36 3.41
CA ALA A 181 -13.88 -9.00 4.12
C ALA A 181 -12.67 -9.32 3.22
N ARG A 182 -12.89 -9.43 1.90
CA ARG A 182 -11.83 -9.65 0.89
C ARG A 182 -11.04 -8.39 0.54
N ALA A 183 -11.44 -7.22 1.04
CA ALA A 183 -10.72 -5.96 0.86
C ALA A 183 -9.38 -5.92 1.62
N LYS A 184 -9.19 -6.83 2.58
CA LYS A 184 -8.01 -6.83 3.46
C LYS A 184 -7.24 -8.13 3.40
N PHE A 185 -5.95 -8.00 3.71
CA PHE A 185 -5.09 -9.10 4.11
C PHE A 185 -4.74 -8.98 5.59
N THR A 186 -4.82 -10.09 6.30
CA THR A 186 -4.25 -10.25 7.64
C THR A 186 -2.79 -10.72 7.49
N LEU A 187 -1.88 -10.08 8.21
CA LEU A 187 -0.47 -10.43 8.27
C LEU A 187 -0.20 -11.44 9.40
N SER A 188 0.98 -12.04 9.40
CA SER A 188 1.38 -13.08 10.37
C SER A 188 1.43 -12.58 11.82
N ASN A 189 1.52 -11.27 12.03
CA ASN A 189 1.44 -10.62 13.34
C ASN A 189 0.00 -10.20 13.73
N GLY A 190 -1.00 -10.53 12.92
CA GLY A 190 -2.40 -10.19 13.13
C GLY A 190 -2.80 -8.77 12.70
N SER A 191 -1.87 -7.94 12.24
CA SER A 191 -2.20 -6.65 11.63
C SER A 191 -2.94 -6.85 10.31
N GLU A 192 -3.73 -5.86 9.92
CA GLU A 192 -4.53 -5.92 8.69
C GLU A 192 -4.14 -4.77 7.78
N VAL A 193 -3.92 -5.06 6.50
CA VAL A 193 -3.70 -4.07 5.44
C VAL A 193 -4.83 -4.19 4.42
N TYR A 194 -5.39 -3.05 4.01
CA TYR A 194 -6.50 -2.98 3.08
C TYR A 194 -6.02 -2.59 1.68
N ASP A 195 -6.77 -3.02 0.69
CA ASP A 195 -6.70 -2.59 -0.72
C ASP A 195 -5.33 -2.81 -1.40
N LEU A 196 -4.44 -3.63 -0.82
CA LEU A 196 -3.19 -4.08 -1.47
C LEU A 196 -3.45 -4.80 -2.81
N SER A 197 -4.68 -5.29 -3.02
CA SER A 197 -5.15 -5.85 -4.28
C SER A 197 -6.56 -5.35 -4.58
N GLY A 198 -6.71 -4.60 -5.68
CA GLY A 198 -7.98 -4.02 -6.12
C GLY A 198 -8.21 -2.62 -5.56
N ASN A 199 -9.39 -2.06 -5.84
CA ASN A 199 -9.80 -0.70 -5.51
C ASN A 199 -9.12 0.37 -6.39
N VAL A 200 -7.95 0.88 -6.02
CA VAL A 200 -7.16 1.77 -6.90
C VAL A 200 -5.81 1.16 -7.26
N TRP A 201 -5.13 1.77 -8.25
CA TRP A 201 -3.78 1.36 -8.63
C TRP A 201 -2.76 2.04 -7.72
N ASP A 202 -1.85 1.25 -7.15
CA ASP A 202 -0.73 1.78 -6.36
C ASP A 202 0.49 2.08 -7.24
N TRP A 203 1.14 3.22 -6.97
CA TRP A 203 2.46 3.48 -7.51
C TRP A 203 3.53 2.77 -6.68
N ASN A 204 4.52 2.23 -7.36
CA ASN A 204 5.72 1.69 -6.75
C ASN A 204 6.87 2.72 -6.86
N ALA A 205 7.78 2.78 -5.90
CA ALA A 205 8.96 3.65 -5.96
C ALA A 205 9.98 3.21 -7.01
N ASP A 206 10.03 1.91 -7.32
CA ASP A 206 11.06 1.36 -8.18
C ASP A 206 10.85 1.82 -9.63
N THR A 207 11.95 2.03 -10.33
CA THR A 207 11.94 2.38 -11.75
C THR A 207 12.53 1.22 -12.53
N ILE A 208 11.79 0.75 -13.55
CA ILE A 208 12.31 -0.21 -14.52
C ILE A 208 12.78 0.60 -15.72
N MET A 209 14.09 0.58 -16.00
CA MET A 209 14.60 1.20 -17.22
C MET A 209 13.98 0.50 -18.43
N GLY A 210 13.69 1.25 -19.50
CA GLY A 210 13.05 0.69 -20.69
C GLY A 210 13.80 -0.50 -21.29
N VAL A 211 15.13 -0.56 -21.10
CA VAL A 211 15.99 -1.67 -21.53
C VAL A 211 15.77 -2.95 -20.74
N ASP A 212 15.27 -2.85 -19.51
CA ASP A 212 15.02 -3.97 -18.59
C ASP A 212 13.54 -4.37 -18.58
N LYS A 213 12.68 -3.65 -19.31
CA LYS A 213 11.27 -4.03 -19.48
C LYS A 213 11.19 -5.30 -20.33
N PRO A 214 10.41 -6.31 -19.91
CA PRO A 214 10.05 -7.41 -20.79
C PRO A 214 9.34 -6.83 -22.03
N HIS A 215 10.01 -6.84 -23.18
CA HIS A 215 9.44 -6.33 -24.42
C HIS A 215 8.83 -7.48 -25.24
N ASN A 216 7.65 -7.25 -25.79
CA ASN A 216 7.05 -8.12 -26.79
C ASN A 216 7.08 -7.44 -28.16
N ASN A 217 7.57 -8.16 -29.17
CA ASN A 217 7.72 -7.66 -30.54
C ASN A 217 6.39 -7.68 -31.32
N THR A 218 5.30 -8.18 -30.72
CA THR A 218 4.05 -8.53 -31.45
C THR A 218 2.85 -7.62 -31.17
N GLY A 219 2.98 -6.56 -30.36
CA GLY A 219 1.88 -5.60 -30.13
C GLY A 219 0.62 -6.18 -29.47
N ALA A 220 0.71 -7.41 -28.96
CA ALA A 220 -0.37 -8.12 -28.27
C ALA A 220 -0.01 -8.36 -26.80
N TRP A 221 -1.03 -8.61 -25.96
CA TRP A 221 -0.82 -9.07 -24.58
C TRP A 221 -0.03 -10.37 -24.57
N VAL A 222 1.03 -10.42 -23.77
CA VAL A 222 1.81 -11.64 -23.51
C VAL A 222 1.91 -11.82 -22.01
N GLU A 223 1.42 -12.98 -21.56
CA GLU A 223 1.63 -13.47 -20.20
C GLU A 223 3.04 -14.08 -20.13
N TRP A 224 3.88 -13.54 -19.25
CA TRP A 224 5.19 -14.13 -18.97
C TRP A 224 5.02 -15.20 -17.89
N THR A 225 4.64 -16.41 -18.30
CA THR A 225 4.46 -17.54 -17.37
C THR A 225 5.82 -17.97 -16.80
N VAL A 226 6.01 -17.76 -15.50
CA VAL A 226 7.24 -18.09 -14.75
C VAL A 226 7.42 -19.60 -14.50
N PHE A 227 6.48 -20.46 -14.87
CA PHE A 227 6.55 -21.88 -14.52
C PHE A 227 6.49 -22.83 -15.74
N ASP A 228 7.69 -23.27 -16.14
CA ASP A 228 8.09 -24.42 -16.99
C ASP A 228 8.09 -24.22 -18.53
N PRO A 229 9.16 -24.59 -19.30
CA PRO A 229 10.13 -25.68 -19.09
C PRO A 229 11.64 -25.26 -19.18
N PRO A 230 12.62 -26.20 -19.09
CA PRO A 230 13.96 -25.97 -18.54
C PRO A 230 14.85 -25.22 -19.53
N GLY A 231 15.03 -23.93 -19.32
CA GLY A 231 15.89 -23.14 -20.21
C GLY A 231 15.99 -21.66 -19.89
N VAL A 232 15.14 -21.12 -19.01
CA VAL A 232 15.31 -19.75 -18.52
C VAL A 232 16.32 -19.78 -17.36
N SER A 233 17.61 -19.81 -17.70
CA SER A 233 18.71 -19.77 -16.73
C SER A 233 19.06 -18.35 -16.29
N THR A 234 18.41 -17.33 -16.85
CA THR A 234 18.62 -15.94 -16.49
C THR A 234 17.31 -15.19 -16.66
N TYR A 235 16.64 -14.87 -15.55
CA TYR A 235 16.10 -13.53 -15.44
C TYR A 235 17.33 -12.63 -15.57
N GLY A 236 17.35 -11.68 -16.51
CA GLY A 236 18.40 -10.67 -16.53
C GLY A 236 18.64 -10.26 -15.08
N THR A 237 19.90 -10.29 -14.64
CA THR A 237 20.25 -10.07 -13.25
C THR A 237 19.54 -8.79 -12.81
N LEU A 238 18.50 -8.92 -11.97
CA LEU A 238 18.00 -7.80 -11.19
C LEU A 238 19.10 -7.57 -10.16
N SER A 239 20.14 -6.86 -10.59
CA SER A 239 21.16 -6.34 -9.69
C SER A 239 20.48 -5.25 -8.87
N TYR A 240 20.14 -5.59 -7.63
CA TYR A 240 19.95 -4.62 -6.56
C TYR A 240 21.29 -4.05 -6.12
#